data_AF-A0A497MW59-F1
#
_entry.id   AF-A0A497MW59-F1
#
_cell.length_a   1.000
_cell.length_b   1.000
_cell.length_c   1.000
_cell.angle_alpha   90.00
_cell.angle_beta   90.00
_cell.angle_gamma   90.00
#
_symmetry.space_group_name_H-M   'P 1'
#
loop_
_entity.id
_entity.type
_entity.pdbx_description
1 polymer ?
#
loop_
_entity_poly.entity_id
_entity_poly.type
_entity_poly.pdbx_seq_one_letter_code
_entity_poly.pdbx_strand_id
1 'polypeptide(L)' 'IITGGRSQGTRGMIIGFGPEPGWKKTATIRTSEGVDVMTLAQYVFVVGQNEPILTLDEVEA' A
#
# COMPACT_ATOMS: atom_id res chain seq x y z
N ILE A 1 -1.07 -2.73 3.10
CA ILE A 1 -0.95 -1.67 4.13
C ILE A 1 0.40 -0.98 3.95
N ILE A 2 0.46 0.35 4.03
CA ILE A 2 1.73 1.09 4.00
C ILE A 2 2.26 1.22 5.44
N THR A 3 3.47 0.74 5.69
CA THR A 3 4.09 0.68 7.02
C THR A 3 5.15 1.74 7.28
N GLY A 4 5.47 2.59 6.29
CA GLY A 4 6.50 3.62 6.43
C GLY A 4 6.36 4.77 5.43
N GLY A 5 7.11 5.84 5.68
CA GLY A 5 7.09 7.07 4.87
C GLY A 5 5.86 7.94 5.14
N ARG A 6 5.61 8.94 4.28
CA ARG A 6 4.54 9.93 4.46
C ARG A 6 3.14 9.32 4.47
N SER A 7 2.94 8.21 3.76
CA SER A 7 1.64 7.55 3.62
C SER A 7 1.49 6.35 4.55
N GLN A 8 2.28 6.28 5.62
CA GLN A 8 2.14 5.23 6.64
C GLN A 8 0.72 5.21 7.21
N GLY A 9 0.17 4.01 7.41
CA GLY A 9 -1.21 3.79 7.86
C GLY A 9 -2.22 3.66 6.72
N THR A 10 -1.92 4.15 5.51
CA THR A 10 -2.83 3.99 4.36
C THR A 10 -3.00 2.50 3.99
N ARG A 11 -4.25 2.10 3.76
CA ARG A 11 -4.65 0.76 3.30
C ARG A 11 -5.37 0.84 1.96
N GLY A 12 -5.22 -0.21 1.17
CA GLY A 12 -5.75 -0.27 -0.20
C GLY A 12 -5.27 -1.52 -0.94
N MET A 13 -5.80 -1.69 -2.15
CA MET A 13 -5.42 -2.77 -3.06
C MET A 13 -4.18 -2.36 -3.85
N ILE A 14 -3.20 -3.26 -3.99
CA ILE A 14 -2.06 -3.02 -4.88
C ILE A 14 -2.56 -3.10 -6.32
N ILE A 15 -2.33 -2.05 -7.09
CA ILE A 15 -2.75 -1.97 -8.50
C ILE A 15 -1.56 -1.96 -9.48
N GLY A 16 -0.33 -1.85 -8.96
CA GLY A 16 0.85 -1.94 -9.79
C GLY A 16 2.15 -1.77 -9.02
N PHE A 17 3.23 -2.23 -9.64
CA PHE A 17 4.60 -1.95 -9.22
C PHE A 17 5.27 -1.10 -10.30
N GLY A 18 5.99 -0.06 -9.88
CA GLY A 18 6.74 0.79 -10.79
C GLY A 18 8.01 0.10 -11.28
N PRO A 19 8.56 0.53 -12.43
CA PRO A 19 9.77 -0.04 -13.01
C PRO A 19 11.00 0.22 -12.13
N GLU A 20 12.01 -0.63 -12.27
CA GLU A 20 13.34 -0.41 -11.70
C GLU A 20 14.36 0.05 -12.74
N PRO A 21 14.59 1.37 -12.86
CA PRO A 21 15.89 1.86 -13.31
C PRO A 21 16.59 2.53 -12.13
N GLY A 22 17.50 1.80 -11.48
CA GLY A 22 18.65 2.38 -10.78
C GLY A 22 18.59 2.64 -9.27
N TRP A 23 17.45 2.56 -8.56
CA TRP A 23 17.54 2.65 -7.08
C TRP A 23 16.35 2.17 -6.25
N LYS A 24 15.09 2.39 -6.64
CA LYS A 24 13.95 2.16 -5.71
C LYS A 24 12.72 1.59 -6.41
N LYS A 25 12.30 0.37 -6.02
CA LYS A 25 10.99 -0.20 -6.36
C LYS A 25 9.87 0.62 -5.74
N THR A 26 8.88 1.02 -6.54
CA THR A 26 7.65 1.63 -6.04
C THR A 26 6.47 0.68 -6.19
N ALA A 27 5.44 0.90 -5.38
CA ALA A 27 4.15 0.24 -5.48
C ALA A 27 3.05 1.31 -5.46
N THR A 28 2.03 1.12 -6.29
CA THR A 28 0.83 1.95 -6.29
C THR A 28 -0.30 1.16 -5.65
N ILE A 29 -0.93 1.75 -4.63
CA ILE A 29 -2.14 1.22 -4.00
C ILE A 29 -3.33 2.13 -4.27
N ARG A 30 -4.52 1.54 -4.41
CA ARG A 30 -5.80 2.25 -4.49
C ARG A 30 -6.57 2.10 -3.18
N THR A 31 -6.88 3.21 -2.53
CA THR A 31 -7.69 3.22 -1.29
C THR A 31 -9.15 2.89 -1.59
N SER A 32 -9.94 2.60 -0.54
CA SER A 32 -11.39 2.40 -0.65
C SER A 32 -12.14 3.64 -1.16
N GLU A 33 -11.57 4.83 -0.98
CA GLU A 33 -12.08 6.10 -1.49
C GLU A 33 -11.72 6.34 -2.96
N GLY A 34 -11.01 5.40 -3.60
CA GLY A 34 -10.59 5.50 -4.99
C GLY A 34 -9.35 6.38 -5.22
N VAL A 35 -8.63 6.75 -4.16
CA VAL A 35 -7.40 7.55 -4.25
C VAL A 35 -6.20 6.65 -4.52
N ASP A 36 -5.39 7.01 -5.52
CA ASP A 36 -4.13 6.34 -5.82
C ASP A 36 -2.99 6.92 -5.00
N VAL A 37 -2.29 6.05 -4.27
CA VAL A 37 -1.14 6.40 -3.44
C VAL A 37 0.07 5.59 -3.88
N MET A 38 1.14 6.28 -4.25
CA MET A 38 2.42 5.66 -4.60
C MET A 38 3.37 5.68 -3.40
N THR A 39 4.00 4.55 -3.12
CA THR A 39 4.99 4.40 -2.05
C THR A 39 6.17 3.54 -2.50
N LEU A 40 7.19 3.40 -1.65
CA LEU A 40 8.25 2.42 -1.87
C LEU A 40 7.70 1.01 -1.62
N ALA A 41 8.03 0.07 -2.49
CA ALA A 41 7.56 -1.31 -2.37
C ALA A 41 7.97 -1.95 -1.03
N GLN A 42 9.13 -1.57 -0.48
CA GLN A 42 9.59 -2.04 0.84
C GLN A 42 8.69 -1.60 2.01
N TYR A 43 7.85 -0.58 1.82
CA TYR A 43 6.89 -0.12 2.83
C TYR A 43 5.52 -0.80 2.67
N VAL A 44 5.35 -1.72 1.71
CA VAL A 44 4.08 -2.41 1.52
C VAL A 44 4.09 -3.72 2.28
N PHE A 45 3.19 -3.84 3.25
CA PHE A 45 2.87 -5.09 3.92
C PHE A 45 1.57 -5.66 3.34
N VAL A 46 1.67 -6.82 2.69
CA VAL A 46 0.54 -7.53 2.08
C VAL A 46 -0.17 -8.35 3.14
N VAL A 47 -1.48 -8.14 3.26
CA VAL A 47 -2.33 -8.82 4.27
C VAL A 47 -3.41 -9.70 3.63
N GLY A 48 -3.35 -9.94 2.32
CA GLY A 48 -4.35 -10.69 1.56
C GLY A 48 -4.27 -10.41 0.05
N GLN A 49 -5.12 -11.08 -0.74
CA GLN A 49 -5.18 -10.92 -2.20
C GLN A 49 -6.51 -10.29 -2.70
N ASN A 50 -7.63 -10.56 -2.03
CA ASN A 50 -8.94 -9.98 -2.34
C ASN A 50 -9.61 -9.43 -1.08
N GLU A 51 -9.47 -10.20 0.00
CA GLU A 51 -9.85 -9.82 1.35
C GLU A 51 -8.65 -9.98 2.30
N PRO A 52 -8.59 -9.23 3.40
CA PRO A 52 -7.59 -9.43 4.44
C PRO A 52 -7.72 -10.80 5.10
N ILE A 53 -6.60 -11.49 5.33
CA ILE A 53 -6.54 -12.73 6.13
C ILE A 53 -6.51 -12.48 7.65
N LEU A 54 -6.47 -11.21 8.05
CA LEU A 54 -6.44 -10.76 9.44
C LEU A 54 -7.48 -9.65 9.63
N THR A 55 -8.09 -9.59 10.81
CA THR A 55 -8.96 -8.47 11.19
C THR A 55 -8.14 -7.19 11.19
N LEU A 56 -8.61 -6.18 10.47
CA LEU A 56 -8.01 -4.86 10.44
C LEU A 56 -8.91 -3.89 11.19
N ASP A 57 -8.45 -3.39 12.33
CA ASP A 57 -9.16 -2.34 13.04
C ASP A 57 -9.23 -1.07 12.19
N GLU A 58 -10.33 -0.32 12.33
CA GLU A 58 -10.44 1.00 11.73
C GLU A 58 -9.59 1.96 12.56
N VAL A 59 -8.45 2.38 11.99
CA VAL A 59 -7.64 3.44 12.59
C VAL A 59 -8.24 4.76 12.14
N GLU A 60 -8.95 5.44 13.04
CA GLU A 60 -9.38 6.83 12.83
C GLU A 60 -8.13 7.72 12.65
N ALA A 61 -8.18 8.58 11.62
CA ALA A 61 -7.08 9.43 11.19
C ALA A 61 -6.98 10.73 11.98
#